data_AF-A0A934IRM0-F1
#
_entry.id   AF-A0A934IRM0-F1
#
_cell.length_a   1.000
_cell.length_b   1.000
_cell.length_c   1.000
_cell.angle_alpha   90.00
_cell.angle_beta   90.00
_cell.angle_gamma   90.00
#
_symmetry.space_group_name_H-M   'P 1'
#
loop_
_entity.id
_entity.type
_entity.pdbx_description
1 polymer ?
#
loop_
_entity_poly.entity_id
_entity_poly.type
_entity_poly.pdbx_seq_one_letter_code
_entity_poly.pdbx_strand_id
1 'polypeptide(L)' 'MSFGVGIAIGAAVGVAIGAAMDNIGMGIAIGVGIGMALGGAIYAWRSERPNK' A
#
# COMPACT_ATOMS: atom_id res chain seq x y z
N MET A 1 5.49 10.10 -4.93
CA MET A 1 4.35 9.16 -4.92
C MET A 1 3.31 9.79 -4.03
N SER A 2 2.06 9.94 -4.48
CA SER A 2 0.98 10.33 -3.56
C SER A 2 0.56 9.12 -2.72
N PHE A 3 0.07 9.37 -1.50
CA PHE A 3 -0.47 8.32 -0.62
C PHE A 3 -1.53 7.45 -1.33
N GLY A 4 -2.33 8.05 -2.21
CA GLY A 4 -3.34 7.34 -2.99
C GLY A 4 -2.77 6.23 -3.88
N VAL A 5 -1.55 6.38 -4.40
CA VAL A 5 -0.92 5.33 -5.22
C VAL A 5 -0.47 4.15 -4.35
N GLY A 6 0.02 4.41 -3.13
CA GLY A 6 0.35 3.35 -2.18
C GLY A 6 -0.87 2.51 -1.80
N ILE A 7 -2.00 3.18 -1.54
CA ILE A 7 -3.28 2.51 -1.25
C ILE A 7 -3.80 1.73 -2.46
N ALA A 8 -3.75 2.31 -3.68
CA ALA A 8 -4.22 1.62 -4.88
C ALA A 8 -3.43 0.34 -5.17
N ILE A 9 -2.10 0.39 -5.06
CA ILE A 9 -1.22 -0.78 -5.22
C ILE A 9 -1.50 -1.80 -4.11
N GLY A 10 -1.56 -1.35 -2.86
CA GLY A 10 -1.84 -2.21 -1.71
C GLY A 10 -3.19 -2.91 -1.81
N ALA A 11 -4.24 -2.21 -2.23
CA ALA A 11 -5.57 -2.77 -2.44
C ALA A 11 -5.58 -3.82 -3.56
N ALA A 12 -4.94 -3.54 -4.70
CA ALA A 12 -4.86 -4.51 -5.80
C ALA A 12 -4.15 -5.81 -5.39
N VAL A 13 -3.02 -5.69 -4.69
CA VAL A 13 -2.28 -6.84 -4.16
C VAL A 13 -3.10 -7.56 -3.07
N GLY A 14 -3.75 -6.80 -2.19
CA GLY A 14 -4.62 -7.34 -1.15
C GLY A 14 -5.79 -8.15 -1.69
N VAL A 15 -6.44 -7.67 -2.75
CA VAL A 15 -7.50 -8.42 -3.44
C VAL A 15 -6.95 -9.71 -4.04
N ALA A 16 -5.78 -9.68 -4.68
CA ALA A 16 -5.17 -10.88 -5.24
C ALA A 16 -4.83 -11.93 -4.17
N ILE A 17 -4.25 -11.49 -3.04
CA ILE A 17 -3.95 -12.36 -1.89
C ILE A 17 -5.24 -12.89 -1.27
N GLY A 18 -6.24 -12.02 -1.07
CA GLY A 18 -7.52 -12.40 -0.50
C GLY A 18 -8.29 -13.39 -1.37
N ALA A 19 -8.21 -13.24 -2.70
CA ALA A 19 -8.75 -14.20 -3.64
C ALA A 19 -8.02 -15.56 -3.56
N ALA A 20 -6.70 -15.56 -3.41
CA ALA A 20 -5.93 -16.80 -3.22
C ALA A 20 -6.22 -17.50 -1.88
N MET A 21 -6.68 -16.75 -0.87
CA MET A 21 -7.03 -17.26 0.45
C MET A 21 -8.53 -17.55 0.62
N ASP A 22 -9.35 -17.39 -0.42
CA ASP A 22 -10.82 -17.40 -0.35
C ASP A 22 -11.39 -16.46 0.74
N ASN A 23 -10.64 -15.42 1.09
CA ASN A 23 -11.02 -14.41 2.09
C ASN A 23 -10.58 -13.01 1.64
N ILE A 24 -11.38 -12.44 0.74
CA ILE A 24 -11.14 -11.12 0.15
C ILE A 24 -11.11 -10.02 1.23
N GLY A 25 -11.96 -10.11 2.26
CA GLY A 25 -12.00 -9.13 3.34
C GLY A 25 -10.66 -9.04 4.08
N MET A 26 -10.09 -10.19 4.46
CA MET A 26 -8.76 -10.26 5.07
C MET A 26 -7.66 -9.76 4.13
N GLY A 27 -7.70 -10.18 2.86
CA GLY A 27 -6.72 -9.76 1.87
C GLY A 27 -6.70 -8.25 1.66
N ILE A 28 -7.86 -7.61 1.53
CA ILE A 28 -7.98 -6.15 1.42
C ILE A 28 -7.43 -5.46 2.67
N ALA A 29 -7.79 -5.93 3.87
CA ALA A 29 -7.30 -5.33 5.11
C ALA A 29 -5.76 -5.36 5.21
N ILE A 30 -5.16 -6.51 4.88
CA ILE A 30 -3.70 -6.68 4.86
C ILE A 30 -3.08 -5.81 3.76
N GLY A 31 -3.60 -5.87 2.54
CA GLY A 31 -3.06 -5.16 1.39
C GLY A 31 -3.11 -3.64 1.54
N VAL A 32 -4.23 -3.09 2.03
CA VAL A 32 -4.35 -1.66 2.32
C VAL A 32 -3.40 -1.25 3.44
N GLY A 33 -3.27 -2.05 4.50
CA GLY A 33 -2.32 -1.79 5.59
C GLY A 33 -0.87 -1.70 5.09
N ILE A 34 -0.46 -2.66 4.26
CA ILE A 34 0.88 -2.67 3.63
C ILE A 34 1.04 -1.48 2.67
N GLY A 35 0.03 -1.20 1.84
CA GLY A 35 0.03 -0.09 0.89
C GLY A 35 0.15 1.28 1.55
N MET A 36 -0.51 1.48 2.70
CA MET A 36 -0.38 2.69 3.51
C MET A 36 1.02 2.79 4.14
N ALA A 37 1.56 1.71 4.69
CA ALA A 37 2.89 1.70 5.27
C ALA A 37 3.98 2.03 4.24
N LEU A 38 3.94 1.39 3.06
CA LEU A 38 4.88 1.65 1.97
C LEU A 38 4.70 3.05 1.37
N GLY A 39 3.45 3.46 1.12
CA GLY A 39 3.14 4.79 0.61
C GLY A 39 3.64 5.90 1.56
N GLY A 40 3.43 5.72 2.86
CA GLY A 40 3.91 6.61 3.90
C GLY A 40 5.42 6.62 4.03
N ALA A 41 6.08 5.45 4.02
CA ALA A 41 7.54 5.36 4.08
C ALA A 41 8.21 6.05 2.88
N ILE A 42 7.72 5.80 1.67
CA ILE A 42 8.25 6.44 0.45
C ILE A 42 7.99 7.95 0.47
N TYR A 43 6.82 8.38 0.95
CA TYR A 43 6.51 9.80 1.12
C TYR A 43 7.46 10.48 2.12
N ALA A 44 7.69 9.84 3.26
CA ALA A 44 8.63 10.33 4.28
C ALA A 44 10.07 10.42 3.72
N TRP A 45 10.56 9.36 3.08
CA TRP A 45 11.89 9.33 2.44
C TRP A 45 12.05 10.38 1.33
N ARG A 46 10.97 10.70 0.61
CA ARG A 46 10.97 11.77 -0.41
C ARG A 46 11.01 13.15 0.24
N SER A 47 10.34 13.32 1.38
CA SER A 47 10.27 14.57 2.14
C SER A 47 11.60 14.90 2.82
N GLU A 48 12.39 13.88 3.18
CA GLU A 48 13.73 14.00 3.76
C GLU A 48 14.85 14.14 2.73
N ARG A 49 14.53 14.25 1.43
CA ARG A 49 15.51 14.64 0.41
C ARG A 49 15.42 16.15 0.18
N PRO A 50 16.17 16.97 0.97
CA PRO A 50 16.36 18.36 0.61
C PRO A 50 17.08 18.39 -0.75
N ASN A 51 16.47 19.13 -1.66
CA ASN A 51 16.97 19.60 -2.95
C ASN A 51 18.48 19.34 -3.17
N LYS A 52 18.80 18.52 -4.18
CA LYS A 52 19.99 18.75 -4.99
C LYS A 52 19.54 19.35 -6.30
#